data_AF-A0A2S7XCK3-F1
#
_entry.id   AF-A0A2S7XCK3-F1
#
_cell.length_a   1.000
_cell.length_b   1.000
_cell.length_c   1.000
_cell.angle_alpha   90.00
_cell.angle_beta   90.00
_cell.angle_gamma   90.00
#
_symmetry.space_group_name_H-M   'P 1'
#
loop_
_entity.id
_entity.type
_entity.pdbx_description
1 polymer ?
#
loop_
_entity_poly.entity_id
_entity_poly.type
_entity_poly.pdbx_seq_one_letter_code
_entity_poly.pdbx_strand_id
1 'polypeptide(L)'
;MSFNNYYQSELVALRELGKSFSEENPALAPFLGQEGLDPDIERLFEGFAFLVGRLHQRLDNQLPELTHSLMRLLWPNYVQAIPAMSTLRFTPVSELTQKTRIPRGTEVLSQPIDGIQCQFKTCYDIDIYPISIHSSSFMANGNGGIYQLRLKLDSGINLHSLGMSKLKIHFNGDKASCLSLIMALRSATTQAEFCALNDNQELINRSTFPTESIQSVGFSTDQNLFDYPLNTFEGYRHIQEFFCYPEKYYYIDLTELPVWPASFSEGCKYVDIKFTLANITHQPFYANRVQPELFCTPIVNSFKTDTQPLLLTHRKDQYKIKPSSLNDNQSTILSIEEVHGWNPGQKGRIDFYHFESFEHNDSDKYSNYYSIRQEKNIVTGHFDTYLSFRSQYTFTKNITVSLGVTACNGPLAQRLAIDSITQTTSQTTGSVEFTNIRAVTPCYTPPIEKDGLWSLISNMSLNYLSLTKPEAFKRILLAYDFAGQQDDAKGKKHQRLIDGIENITTKPSDMLYEGAPVRAMNTHLQLNSKHFLCEGELYLFASVINEFLSLYTSINSFNQLNVTSTDGGDYSWQPRMGQQPLI
;
A
#
# COMPACT_ATOMS: atom_id res chain seq x y z
N MET A 1 -17.19 -5.97 -19.85
CA MET A 1 -17.37 -5.93 -21.32
C MET A 1 -17.26 -4.49 -21.80
N SER A 2 -16.68 -4.27 -22.99
CA SER A 2 -16.68 -2.94 -23.63
C SER A 2 -18.09 -2.53 -24.03
N PHE A 3 -18.41 -1.23 -23.97
CA PHE A 3 -19.68 -0.69 -24.46
C PHE A 3 -19.98 -1.11 -25.91
N ASN A 4 -18.93 -1.24 -26.74
CA ASN A 4 -19.06 -1.67 -28.13
C ASN A 4 -19.75 -3.04 -28.27
N ASN A 5 -19.49 -3.96 -27.33
CA ASN A 5 -20.11 -5.28 -27.37
C ASN A 5 -21.61 -5.21 -27.07
N TYR A 6 -22.03 -4.37 -26.12
CA TYR A 6 -23.44 -4.15 -25.82
C TYR A 6 -24.18 -3.49 -26.97
N TYR A 7 -23.55 -2.48 -27.60
CA TYR A 7 -24.10 -1.85 -28.80
C TYR A 7 -24.28 -2.85 -29.94
N GLN A 8 -23.24 -3.63 -30.24
CA GLN A 8 -23.27 -4.63 -31.32
C GLN A 8 -24.28 -5.74 -31.03
N SER A 9 -24.36 -6.22 -29.78
CA SER A 9 -25.34 -7.25 -29.41
C SER A 9 -26.78 -6.75 -29.56
N GLU A 10 -27.07 -5.51 -29.13
CA GLU A 10 -28.40 -4.92 -29.29
C GLU A 10 -28.75 -4.68 -30.75
N LEU A 11 -27.79 -4.21 -31.55
CA LEU A 11 -28.00 -3.98 -32.98
C LEU A 11 -28.30 -5.29 -33.73
N VAL A 12 -27.56 -6.37 -33.41
CA VAL A 12 -27.84 -7.71 -33.97
C VAL A 12 -29.20 -8.23 -33.51
N ALA A 13 -29.51 -8.15 -32.22
CA ALA A 13 -30.78 -8.61 -31.67
C ALA A 13 -31.97 -7.86 -32.29
N LEU A 14 -31.85 -6.54 -32.48
CA LEU A 14 -32.88 -5.71 -33.10
C LEU A 14 -33.12 -6.11 -34.56
N ARG A 15 -32.06 -6.46 -35.30
CA ARG A 15 -32.16 -6.96 -36.69
C ARG A 15 -32.79 -8.34 -36.77
N GLU A 16 -32.41 -9.26 -35.90
CA GLU A 16 -33.01 -10.60 -35.82
C GLU A 16 -34.51 -10.51 -35.51
N LEU A 17 -34.89 -9.69 -34.51
CA LEU A 17 -36.29 -9.44 -34.16
C LEU A 17 -37.06 -8.74 -35.29
N GLY A 18 -36.45 -7.75 -35.94
CA GLY A 18 -37.05 -7.05 -37.08
C GLY A 18 -37.35 -7.99 -38.24
N LYS A 19 -36.44 -8.92 -38.51
CA LYS A 19 -36.62 -9.97 -39.52
C LYS A 19 -37.75 -10.94 -39.15
N SER A 20 -37.73 -11.52 -37.95
CA SER A 20 -38.78 -12.44 -37.50
C SER A 20 -40.17 -11.77 -37.47
N PHE A 21 -40.25 -10.52 -37.01
CA PHE A 21 -41.50 -9.77 -37.01
C PHE A 21 -42.04 -9.51 -38.42
N SER A 22 -41.13 -9.26 -39.37
CA SER A 22 -41.46 -9.04 -40.78
C SER A 22 -41.94 -10.31 -41.49
N GLU A 23 -41.41 -11.48 -41.11
CA GLU A 23 -41.88 -12.78 -41.59
C GLU A 23 -43.33 -13.05 -41.16
N GLU A 24 -43.71 -12.62 -39.95
CA GLU A 24 -45.08 -12.75 -39.43
C GLU A 24 -46.02 -11.62 -39.91
N ASN A 25 -45.49 -10.45 -40.28
CA ASN A 25 -46.26 -9.28 -40.69
C ASN A 25 -45.80 -8.73 -42.05
N PRO A 26 -46.23 -9.34 -43.17
CA PRO A 26 -45.75 -9.00 -44.51
C PRO A 26 -45.97 -7.54 -44.92
N ALA A 27 -47.00 -6.88 -44.38
CA ALA A 27 -47.29 -5.48 -44.65
C ALA A 27 -46.25 -4.51 -44.07
N LEU A 28 -45.52 -4.92 -43.03
CA LEU A 28 -44.52 -4.11 -42.33
C LEU A 28 -43.08 -4.51 -42.70
N ALA A 29 -42.91 -5.60 -43.45
CA ALA A 29 -41.62 -6.12 -43.90
C ALA A 29 -40.70 -5.11 -44.64
N PRO A 30 -41.22 -4.17 -45.47
CA PRO A 30 -40.38 -3.15 -46.11
C PRO A 30 -39.70 -2.19 -45.14
N PHE A 31 -40.21 -2.05 -43.92
CA PHE A 31 -39.72 -1.10 -42.91
C PHE A 31 -38.80 -1.75 -41.87
N LEU A 32 -38.94 -3.05 -41.63
CA LEU A 32 -38.28 -3.76 -40.52
C LEU A 32 -37.46 -4.99 -40.95
N GLY A 33 -37.67 -5.52 -42.16
CA GLY A 33 -37.15 -6.85 -42.55
C GLY A 33 -36.01 -6.85 -43.57
N GLN A 34 -35.72 -5.71 -44.22
CA GLN A 34 -34.67 -5.60 -45.23
C GLN A 34 -33.62 -4.55 -44.86
N GLU A 35 -32.36 -4.98 -44.81
CA GLU A 35 -31.20 -4.08 -44.66
C GLU A 35 -31.10 -3.14 -45.88
N GLY A 36 -30.91 -1.84 -45.63
CA GLY A 36 -30.40 -0.90 -46.65
C GLY A 36 -31.42 -0.17 -47.53
N LEU A 37 -32.71 -0.15 -47.22
CA LEU A 37 -33.71 0.63 -48.00
C LEU A 37 -33.70 2.14 -47.67
N ASP A 38 -33.44 2.51 -46.41
CA ASP A 38 -33.43 3.91 -45.96
C ASP A 38 -32.27 4.17 -44.96
N PRO A 39 -31.27 5.00 -45.32
CA PRO A 39 -30.17 5.37 -44.44
C PRO A 39 -30.60 6.04 -43.13
N ASP A 40 -31.73 6.76 -43.12
CA ASP A 40 -32.20 7.47 -41.94
C ASP A 40 -32.84 6.51 -40.92
N ILE A 41 -33.49 5.44 -41.40
CA ILE A 41 -34.04 4.37 -40.54
C ILE A 41 -32.91 3.54 -39.92
N GLU A 42 -31.86 3.21 -40.70
CA GLU A 42 -30.66 2.53 -40.16
C GLU A 42 -30.01 3.35 -39.05
N ARG A 43 -29.81 4.66 -39.25
CA ARG A 43 -29.29 5.55 -38.21
C ARG A 43 -30.16 5.60 -36.96
N LEU A 44 -31.48 5.45 -37.12
CA LEU A 44 -32.41 5.41 -36.00
C LEU A 44 -32.29 4.10 -35.22
N PHE A 45 -32.11 2.96 -35.89
CA PHE A 45 -31.83 1.68 -35.25
C PHE A 45 -30.46 1.66 -34.57
N GLU A 46 -29.43 2.23 -35.18
CA GLU A 46 -28.13 2.44 -34.55
C GLU A 46 -28.27 3.31 -33.29
N GLY A 47 -29.00 4.43 -33.37
CA GLY A 47 -29.26 5.29 -32.22
C GLY A 47 -30.03 4.60 -31.10
N PHE A 48 -31.02 3.76 -31.44
CA PHE A 48 -31.79 2.99 -30.48
C PHE A 48 -30.96 1.89 -29.82
N ALA A 49 -30.20 1.12 -30.61
CA ALA A 49 -29.27 0.11 -30.10
C ALA A 49 -28.19 0.74 -29.20
N PHE A 50 -27.74 1.95 -29.51
CA PHE A 50 -26.81 2.71 -28.66
C PHE A 50 -27.44 3.05 -27.30
N LEU A 51 -28.69 3.52 -27.28
CA LEU A 51 -29.41 3.84 -26.04
C LEU A 51 -29.72 2.60 -25.21
N VAL A 52 -30.25 1.54 -25.83
CA VAL A 52 -30.58 0.28 -25.15
C VAL A 52 -29.32 -0.43 -24.69
N GLY A 53 -28.27 -0.45 -25.49
CA GLY A 53 -26.98 -1.01 -25.10
C GLY A 53 -26.39 -0.30 -23.89
N ARG A 54 -26.57 1.03 -23.80
CA ARG A 54 -26.19 1.80 -22.60
C ARG A 54 -27.08 1.48 -21.40
N LEU A 55 -28.37 1.22 -21.62
CA LEU A 55 -29.30 0.83 -20.56
C LEU A 55 -28.98 -0.56 -20.01
N HIS A 56 -28.74 -1.56 -20.87
CA HIS A 56 -28.30 -2.89 -20.49
C HIS A 56 -26.95 -2.87 -19.79
N GLN A 57 -25.97 -2.14 -20.33
CA GLN A 57 -24.71 -1.93 -19.63
C GLN A 57 -24.93 -1.33 -18.23
N ARG A 58 -25.85 -0.37 -18.10
CA ARG A 58 -26.17 0.26 -16.81
C ARG A 58 -26.88 -0.71 -15.87
N LEU A 59 -27.83 -1.51 -16.33
CA LEU A 59 -28.53 -2.52 -15.53
C LEU A 59 -27.58 -3.60 -15.04
N ASP A 60 -26.70 -4.09 -15.91
CA ASP A 60 -25.61 -4.95 -15.47
C ASP A 60 -24.81 -4.25 -14.39
N ASN A 61 -24.44 -2.98 -14.58
CA ASN A 61 -23.66 -2.22 -13.60
C ASN A 61 -24.41 -1.80 -12.32
N GLN A 62 -25.70 -2.11 -12.10
CA GLN A 62 -26.46 -1.66 -10.91
C GLN A 62 -26.18 -2.43 -9.61
N LEU A 63 -25.91 -3.74 -9.65
CA LEU A 63 -25.51 -4.50 -8.45
C LEU A 63 -24.26 -3.96 -7.73
N PRO A 64 -23.23 -3.44 -8.44
CA PRO A 64 -22.12 -2.72 -7.85
C PRO A 64 -22.48 -1.61 -6.85
N GLU A 65 -23.56 -0.85 -7.04
CA GLU A 65 -23.80 0.34 -6.21
C GLU A 65 -24.04 -0.03 -4.73
N LEU A 66 -24.73 -1.15 -4.48
CA LEU A 66 -24.95 -1.67 -3.13
C LEU A 66 -23.65 -2.25 -2.54
N THR A 67 -22.90 -3.02 -3.31
CA THR A 67 -21.63 -3.60 -2.84
C THR A 67 -20.57 -2.53 -2.57
N HIS A 68 -20.52 -1.46 -3.36
CA HIS A 68 -19.68 -0.28 -3.12
C HIS A 68 -20.00 0.40 -1.80
N SER A 69 -21.30 0.65 -1.56
CA SER A 69 -21.75 1.32 -0.34
C SER A 69 -21.42 0.48 0.90
N LEU A 70 -21.64 -0.83 0.82
CA LEU A 70 -21.30 -1.79 1.88
C LEU A 70 -19.78 -1.87 2.10
N MET A 71 -18.98 -1.91 1.04
CA MET A 71 -17.51 -1.93 1.16
C MET A 71 -16.96 -0.63 1.73
N ARG A 72 -17.54 0.53 1.40
CA ARG A 72 -17.17 1.81 2.02
C ARG A 72 -17.45 1.83 3.52
N LEU A 73 -18.53 1.19 3.96
CA LEU A 73 -18.85 1.05 5.37
C LEU A 73 -17.90 0.10 6.09
N LEU A 74 -17.63 -1.07 5.48
CA LEU A 74 -16.85 -2.12 6.12
C LEU A 74 -15.34 -1.89 6.00
N TRP A 75 -14.81 -1.72 4.80
CA TRP A 75 -13.39 -1.41 4.56
C TRP A 75 -13.20 -0.34 3.47
N PRO A 76 -13.27 0.95 3.82
CA PRO A 76 -13.20 2.03 2.82
C PRO A 76 -11.87 2.05 2.07
N ASN A 77 -10.77 1.62 2.67
CA ASN A 77 -9.43 1.64 2.06
C ASN A 77 -9.28 0.73 0.83
N TYR A 78 -10.10 -0.31 0.68
CA TYR A 78 -10.04 -1.19 -0.50
C TYR A 78 -10.88 -0.68 -1.67
N VAL A 79 -11.66 0.38 -1.47
CA VAL A 79 -12.41 1.11 -2.51
C VAL A 79 -11.75 2.46 -2.81
N GLN A 80 -10.62 2.77 -2.17
CA GLN A 80 -9.85 3.98 -2.41
C GLN A 80 -8.67 3.71 -3.34
N ALA A 81 -8.24 4.75 -4.06
CA ALA A 81 -6.98 4.68 -4.79
C ALA A 81 -5.80 4.59 -3.82
N ILE A 82 -4.79 3.82 -4.21
CA ILE A 82 -3.53 3.75 -3.48
C ILE A 82 -2.62 4.84 -4.05
N PRO A 83 -2.27 5.88 -3.27
CA PRO A 83 -1.42 6.95 -3.75
C PRO A 83 -0.01 6.47 -4.11
N ALA A 84 0.68 7.28 -4.90
CA ALA A 84 2.06 7.05 -5.27
C ALA A 84 2.99 7.03 -4.05
N MET A 85 4.01 6.18 -4.09
CA MET A 85 4.97 5.95 -3.00
C MET A 85 6.40 6.06 -3.51
N SER A 86 7.32 6.36 -2.60
CA SER A 86 8.77 6.27 -2.84
C SER A 86 9.50 6.10 -1.51
N THR A 87 10.83 5.98 -1.54
CA THR A 87 11.68 6.04 -0.36
C THR A 87 12.52 7.31 -0.41
N LEU A 88 12.49 8.05 0.70
CA LEU A 88 13.23 9.28 0.92
C LEU A 88 14.42 9.02 1.83
N ARG A 89 15.60 9.52 1.47
CA ARG A 89 16.80 9.55 2.31
C ARG A 89 17.01 10.95 2.86
N PHE A 90 17.25 11.03 4.15
CA PHE A 90 17.72 12.23 4.81
C PHE A 90 19.25 12.21 4.97
N THR A 91 19.89 13.35 4.75
CA THR A 91 21.33 13.56 4.89
C THR A 91 21.56 14.64 5.95
N PRO A 92 22.29 14.35 7.03
CA PRO A 92 22.60 15.34 8.05
C PRO A 92 23.48 16.44 7.46
N VAL A 93 23.19 17.70 7.78
CA VAL A 93 24.09 18.82 7.45
C VAL A 93 25.34 18.77 8.32
N SER A 94 26.45 19.34 7.86
CA SER A 94 27.75 19.25 8.54
C SER A 94 27.77 19.89 9.93
N GLU A 95 26.85 20.82 10.21
CA GLU A 95 26.71 21.49 11.50
C GLU A 95 25.93 20.66 12.54
N LEU A 96 25.36 19.51 12.16
CA LEU A 96 24.57 18.70 13.07
C LEU A 96 25.48 18.03 14.11
N THR A 97 25.33 18.41 15.38
CA THR A 97 26.10 17.82 16.49
C THR A 97 25.27 16.89 17.38
N GLN A 98 23.94 16.94 17.28
CA GLN A 98 23.02 16.19 18.13
C GLN A 98 21.97 15.46 17.30
N LYS A 99 21.33 14.47 17.91
CA LYS A 99 20.21 13.74 17.32
C LYS A 99 19.05 14.68 16.97
N THR A 100 18.54 14.58 15.74
CA THR A 100 17.31 15.27 15.31
C THR A 100 16.25 14.24 14.92
N ARG A 101 15.04 14.37 15.46
CA ARG A 101 13.93 13.45 15.14
C ARG A 101 13.03 14.07 14.08
N ILE A 102 12.77 13.32 13.01
CA ILE A 102 11.73 13.60 12.01
C ILE A 102 10.55 12.70 12.31
N PRO A 103 9.39 13.26 12.72
CA PRO A 103 8.21 12.47 12.99
C PRO A 103 7.59 11.94 11.68
N ARG A 104 6.88 10.82 11.79
CA ARG A 104 5.91 10.36 10.79
C ARG A 104 4.91 11.47 10.49
N GLY A 105 4.49 11.55 9.23
CA GLY A 105 3.54 12.55 8.74
C GLY A 105 4.20 13.88 8.36
N THR A 106 5.52 14.01 8.47
CA THR A 106 6.26 15.21 8.06
C THR A 106 6.10 15.43 6.56
N GLU A 107 5.75 16.65 6.19
CA GLU A 107 5.47 17.02 4.80
C GLU A 107 6.74 17.40 4.04
N VAL A 108 6.90 16.84 2.83
CA VAL A 108 7.98 17.15 1.90
C VAL A 108 7.43 17.42 0.51
N LEU A 109 8.11 18.26 -0.27
CA LEU A 109 7.65 18.68 -1.59
C LEU A 109 8.63 18.24 -2.69
N SER A 110 8.09 17.98 -3.87
CA SER A 110 8.90 17.76 -5.06
C SER A 110 9.32 19.06 -5.73
N GLN A 111 10.34 18.96 -6.58
CA GLN A 111 10.54 19.94 -7.65
C GLN A 111 9.27 20.03 -8.52
N PRO A 112 8.96 21.23 -9.05
CA PRO A 112 7.75 21.43 -9.82
C PRO A 112 7.80 20.68 -11.16
N ILE A 113 6.75 19.90 -11.46
CA ILE A 113 6.51 19.31 -12.77
C ILE A 113 5.24 19.95 -13.32
N ASP A 114 5.31 20.49 -14.54
CA ASP A 114 4.21 21.26 -15.16
C ASP A 114 3.70 22.41 -14.27
N GLY A 115 4.61 23.01 -13.48
CA GLY A 115 4.29 24.09 -12.54
C GLY A 115 3.69 23.64 -11.20
N ILE A 116 3.53 22.33 -10.97
CA ILE A 116 2.92 21.77 -9.76
C ILE A 116 3.98 21.05 -8.93
N GLN A 117 4.03 21.36 -7.63
CA GLN A 117 4.83 20.61 -6.66
C GLN A 117 3.99 19.47 -6.09
N CYS A 118 4.48 18.24 -6.20
CA CYS A 118 3.82 17.09 -5.60
C CYS A 118 4.15 17.05 -4.09
N GLN A 119 3.14 16.82 -3.27
CA GLN A 119 3.28 16.79 -1.81
C GLN A 119 3.27 15.36 -1.30
N PHE A 120 4.23 15.03 -0.43
CA PHE A 120 4.38 13.73 0.18
C PHE A 120 4.47 13.85 1.71
N LYS A 121 4.17 12.75 2.40
CA LYS A 121 4.30 12.61 3.85
C LYS A 121 5.20 11.43 4.21
N THR A 122 6.03 11.58 5.24
CA THR A 122 6.84 10.48 5.79
C THR A 122 5.98 9.42 6.46
N CYS A 123 6.29 8.14 6.24
CA CYS A 123 5.55 7.03 6.84
C CYS A 123 6.13 6.58 8.18
N TYR A 124 7.43 6.76 8.42
CA TYR A 124 8.10 6.32 9.64
C TYR A 124 8.70 7.49 10.40
N ASP A 125 8.79 7.32 11.73
CA ASP A 125 9.69 8.12 12.54
C ASP A 125 11.15 7.79 12.20
N ILE A 126 11.97 8.83 12.12
CA ILE A 126 13.41 8.72 11.86
C ILE A 126 14.17 9.56 12.87
N ASP A 127 15.18 8.95 13.47
CA ASP A 127 16.18 9.63 14.27
C ASP A 127 17.44 9.81 13.43
N ILE A 128 17.78 11.06 13.14
CA ILE A 128 18.94 11.45 12.35
C ILE A 128 20.10 11.71 13.29
N TYR A 129 21.20 11.01 13.02
CA TYR A 129 22.45 11.14 13.75
C TYR A 129 23.52 11.71 12.80
N PRO A 130 24.51 12.43 13.33
CA PRO A 130 25.64 12.94 12.55
C PRO A 130 26.68 11.84 12.31
N ILE A 131 26.24 10.80 11.60
CA ILE A 131 27.02 9.65 11.19
C ILE A 131 26.73 9.37 9.72
N SER A 132 27.72 8.81 9.02
CA SER A 132 27.59 8.41 7.62
C SER A 132 28.10 6.99 7.43
N ILE A 133 27.64 6.32 6.37
CA ILE A 133 28.22 5.03 5.96
C ILE A 133 29.51 5.31 5.20
N HIS A 134 30.63 4.79 5.70
CA HIS A 134 31.93 4.87 5.04
C HIS A 134 32.10 3.76 4.00
N SER A 135 31.73 2.54 4.36
CA SER A 135 31.88 1.37 3.48
C SER A 135 31.02 0.21 3.96
N SER A 136 30.60 -0.64 3.02
CA SER A 136 29.98 -1.93 3.29
C SER A 136 30.71 -3.02 2.52
N SER A 137 31.01 -4.13 3.17
CA SER A 137 31.72 -5.24 2.54
C SER A 137 31.27 -6.58 3.12
N PHE A 138 31.19 -7.57 2.24
CA PHE A 138 30.98 -8.97 2.56
C PHE A 138 32.24 -9.77 2.21
N MET A 139 32.76 -10.49 3.20
CA MET A 139 33.86 -11.43 3.03
C MET A 139 33.34 -12.85 3.27
N ALA A 140 33.35 -13.68 2.22
CA ALA A 140 32.99 -15.08 2.33
C ALA A 140 34.03 -15.84 3.18
N ASN A 141 33.56 -16.74 4.04
CA ASN A 141 34.41 -17.59 4.87
C ASN A 141 33.78 -18.98 4.98
N GLY A 142 34.33 -19.96 4.25
CA GLY A 142 33.79 -21.32 4.19
C GLY A 142 32.33 -21.33 3.72
N ASN A 143 31.43 -21.89 4.54
CA ASN A 143 30.00 -22.00 4.24
C ASN A 143 29.19 -20.76 4.69
N GLY A 144 29.87 -19.66 5.04
CA GLY A 144 29.25 -18.44 5.52
C GLY A 144 30.07 -17.21 5.14
N GLY A 145 30.09 -16.20 6.00
CA GLY A 145 30.90 -15.01 5.80
C GLY A 145 30.64 -13.92 6.82
N ILE A 146 31.35 -12.81 6.68
CA ILE A 146 31.19 -11.65 7.54
C ILE A 146 30.70 -10.49 6.69
N TYR A 147 29.49 -10.01 6.98
CA TYR A 147 29.02 -8.73 6.46
C TYR A 147 29.43 -7.63 7.44
N GLN A 148 30.15 -6.63 6.94
CA GLN A 148 30.67 -5.52 7.72
C GLN A 148 30.13 -4.21 7.16
N LEU A 149 29.50 -3.42 8.02
CA LEU A 149 29.09 -2.05 7.76
C LEU A 149 29.95 -1.10 8.59
N ARG A 150 30.75 -0.26 7.94
CA ARG A 150 31.59 0.74 8.60
C ARG A 150 30.86 2.08 8.59
N LEU A 151 30.60 2.59 9.78
CA LEU A 151 30.09 3.94 10.01
C LEU A 151 31.25 4.88 10.31
N LYS A 152 31.12 6.13 9.88
CA LYS A 152 32.01 7.24 10.20
C LYS A 152 31.28 8.24 11.08
N LEU A 153 31.95 8.65 12.16
CA LEU A 153 31.55 9.76 13.01
C LEU A 153 32.22 11.04 12.50
N ASP A 154 31.47 12.14 12.44
CA ASP A 154 32.05 13.44 12.11
C ASP A 154 32.88 14.00 13.27
N SER A 155 33.78 14.94 12.97
CA SER A 155 34.80 15.41 13.92
C SER A 155 34.20 16.06 15.16
N GLY A 156 34.63 15.62 16.35
CA GLY A 156 34.19 16.18 17.64
C GLY A 156 32.94 15.54 18.22
N ILE A 157 32.40 14.50 17.58
CA ILE A 157 31.18 13.82 18.01
C ILE A 157 31.54 12.61 18.87
N ASN A 158 30.92 12.53 20.04
CA ASN A 158 31.09 11.41 20.95
C ASN A 158 29.89 10.46 20.84
N LEU A 159 30.12 9.19 20.48
CA LEU A 159 29.08 8.16 20.32
C LEU A 159 28.16 8.03 21.55
N HIS A 160 28.72 8.16 22.76
CA HIS A 160 27.94 8.11 24.02
C HIS A 160 26.91 9.24 24.09
N SER A 161 27.26 10.45 23.64
CA SER A 161 26.37 11.62 23.67
C SER A 161 25.20 11.54 22.69
N LEU A 162 25.29 10.68 21.66
CA LEU A 162 24.21 10.49 20.69
C LEU A 162 23.02 9.72 21.25
N GLY A 163 23.21 8.96 22.35
CA GLY A 163 22.13 8.17 22.96
C GLY A 163 21.48 7.20 21.98
N MET A 164 22.26 6.64 21.05
CA MET A 164 21.76 5.80 19.96
C MET A 164 21.33 4.43 20.51
N SER A 165 20.02 4.26 20.69
CA SER A 165 19.40 3.02 21.16
C SER A 165 18.87 2.12 20.03
N LYS A 166 18.58 2.73 18.87
CA LYS A 166 18.08 2.06 17.67
C LYS A 166 18.75 2.64 16.43
N LEU A 167 19.07 1.77 15.47
CA LEU A 167 19.61 2.16 14.17
C LEU A 167 18.91 1.40 13.05
N LYS A 168 18.18 2.15 12.23
CA LYS A 168 17.48 1.64 11.04
C LYS A 168 18.37 1.77 9.82
N ILE A 169 18.54 0.67 9.09
CA ILE A 169 19.36 0.58 7.87
C ILE A 169 18.45 0.15 6.73
N HIS A 170 18.44 0.94 5.64
CA HIS A 170 17.76 0.61 4.40
C HIS A 170 18.75 -0.01 3.41
N PHE A 171 18.32 -0.99 2.63
CA PHE A 171 19.13 -1.64 1.61
C PHE A 171 18.67 -1.24 0.22
N ASN A 172 19.49 -0.42 -0.44
CA ASN A 172 19.29 0.00 -1.82
C ASN A 172 20.08 -0.89 -2.79
N GLY A 173 19.61 -1.03 -4.04
CA GLY A 173 20.22 -1.91 -5.05
C GLY A 173 19.23 -2.84 -5.73
N ASP A 174 19.74 -3.93 -6.31
CA ASP A 174 18.92 -4.93 -6.99
C ASP A 174 18.09 -5.76 -6.00
N LYS A 175 16.85 -6.06 -6.39
CA LYS A 175 15.85 -6.75 -5.54
C LYS A 175 16.39 -8.06 -4.95
N ALA A 176 17.03 -8.89 -5.77
CA ALA A 176 17.50 -10.19 -5.34
C ALA A 176 18.59 -10.07 -4.26
N SER A 177 19.62 -9.25 -4.50
CA SER A 177 20.73 -9.10 -3.55
C SER A 177 20.29 -8.46 -2.24
N CYS A 178 19.40 -7.45 -2.29
CA CYS A 178 18.87 -6.80 -1.08
C CYS A 178 18.09 -7.80 -0.21
N LEU A 179 17.16 -8.54 -0.82
CA LEU A 179 16.32 -9.50 -0.10
C LEU A 179 17.12 -10.69 0.45
N SER A 180 18.07 -11.22 -0.33
CA SER A 180 18.96 -12.27 0.13
C SER A 180 19.82 -11.81 1.30
N LEU A 181 20.33 -10.57 1.29
CA LEU A 181 21.09 -10.01 2.41
C LEU A 181 20.22 -9.84 3.66
N ILE A 182 19.01 -9.29 3.52
CA ILE A 182 18.08 -9.11 4.64
C ILE A 182 17.70 -10.45 5.27
N MET A 183 17.39 -11.44 4.44
CA MET A 183 17.14 -12.80 4.87
C MET A 183 18.33 -13.35 5.64
N ALA A 184 19.54 -13.28 5.07
CA ALA A 184 20.75 -13.79 5.73
C ALA A 184 21.02 -13.08 7.07
N LEU A 185 20.87 -11.76 7.13
CA LEU A 185 21.03 -11.00 8.37
C LEU A 185 20.02 -11.42 9.44
N ARG A 186 18.80 -11.82 9.05
CA ARG A 186 17.76 -12.21 10.01
C ARG A 186 17.82 -13.69 10.42
N SER A 187 18.06 -14.61 9.48
CA SER A 187 17.97 -16.04 9.71
C SER A 187 19.32 -16.73 9.91
N ALA A 188 20.40 -16.18 9.36
CA ALA A 188 21.71 -16.81 9.30
C ALA A 188 22.78 -16.14 10.18
N THR A 189 22.47 -15.02 10.82
CA THR A 189 23.40 -14.36 11.76
C THR A 189 23.57 -15.17 13.03
N THR A 190 24.79 -15.62 13.30
CA THR A 190 25.14 -16.34 14.54
C THR A 190 25.72 -15.42 15.60
N GLN A 191 26.38 -14.34 15.17
CA GLN A 191 27.00 -13.37 16.07
C GLN A 191 26.97 -11.98 15.43
N ALA A 192 26.65 -10.97 16.24
CA ALA A 192 26.66 -9.58 15.84
C ALA A 192 27.52 -8.74 16.81
N GLU A 193 28.42 -7.93 16.26
CA GLU A 193 29.40 -7.17 17.03
C GLU A 193 29.52 -5.73 16.55
N PHE A 194 29.84 -4.85 17.49
CA PHE A 194 30.30 -3.49 17.25
C PHE A 194 31.76 -3.35 17.63
N CYS A 195 32.56 -2.78 16.74
CA CYS A 195 33.97 -2.47 16.97
C CYS A 195 34.19 -0.96 16.82
N ALA A 196 34.61 -0.28 17.90
CA ALA A 196 35.04 1.11 17.85
C ALA A 196 36.50 1.19 17.40
N LEU A 197 36.76 2.04 16.41
CA LEU A 197 38.08 2.24 15.82
C LEU A 197 38.52 3.71 15.94
N ASN A 198 39.81 3.92 16.15
CA ASN A 198 40.43 5.25 16.11
C ASN A 198 40.70 5.71 14.65
N ASP A 199 41.31 6.88 14.48
CA ASP A 199 41.66 7.43 13.16
C ASP A 199 42.64 6.52 12.39
N ASN A 200 43.52 5.82 13.10
CA ASN A 200 44.47 4.85 12.55
C ASN A 200 43.84 3.48 12.24
N GLN A 201 42.52 3.33 12.41
CA GLN A 201 41.78 2.06 12.28
C GLN A 201 42.17 0.97 13.27
N GLU A 202 42.79 1.34 14.39
CA GLU A 202 43.10 0.43 15.48
C GLU A 202 41.87 0.24 16.37
N LEU A 203 41.68 -1.00 16.84
CA LEU A 203 40.56 -1.37 17.71
C LEU A 203 40.71 -0.72 19.08
N ILE A 204 39.78 0.18 19.42
CA ILE A 204 39.67 0.76 20.76
C ILE A 204 38.92 -0.22 21.66
N ASN A 205 37.75 -0.68 21.21
CA ASN A 205 36.89 -1.56 21.99
C ASN A 205 35.94 -2.37 21.11
N ARG A 206 35.40 -3.46 21.66
CA ARG A 206 34.41 -4.31 21.01
C ARG A 206 33.27 -4.67 21.96
N SER A 207 32.05 -4.72 21.45
CA SER A 207 30.87 -5.19 22.18
C SER A 207 30.00 -6.06 21.30
N THR A 208 29.48 -7.16 21.85
CA THR A 208 28.53 -8.04 21.17
C THR A 208 27.11 -7.64 21.50
N PHE A 209 26.16 -7.93 20.62
CA PHE A 209 24.74 -7.71 20.89
C PHE A 209 23.91 -8.93 20.42
N PRO A 210 22.74 -9.19 21.05
CA PRO A 210 21.94 -10.38 20.74
C PRO A 210 21.49 -10.38 19.28
N THR A 211 21.44 -11.53 18.62
CA THR A 211 20.97 -11.61 17.21
C THR A 211 19.47 -11.32 17.09
N GLU A 212 18.72 -11.46 18.19
CA GLU A 212 17.32 -11.09 18.33
C GLU A 212 17.08 -9.59 18.17
N SER A 213 18.10 -8.75 18.37
CA SER A 213 18.02 -7.30 18.12
C SER A 213 17.83 -6.93 16.66
N ILE A 214 18.14 -7.84 15.73
CA ILE A 214 18.06 -7.62 14.29
C ILE A 214 16.61 -7.85 13.88
N GLN A 215 15.82 -6.78 13.82
CA GLN A 215 14.39 -6.83 13.58
C GLN A 215 14.08 -6.42 12.13
N SER A 216 13.15 -7.15 11.51
CA SER A 216 12.59 -6.75 10.21
C SER A 216 11.66 -5.57 10.39
N VAL A 217 11.66 -4.66 9.42
CA VAL A 217 10.83 -3.44 9.43
C VAL A 217 9.78 -3.53 8.32
N GLY A 218 8.63 -2.91 8.56
CA GLY A 218 7.47 -2.83 7.68
C GLY A 218 6.23 -3.54 8.21
N PHE A 219 6.34 -4.28 9.32
CA PHE A 219 5.27 -5.14 9.85
C PHE A 219 4.52 -4.57 11.06
N SER A 220 5.09 -3.62 11.80
CA SER A 220 4.42 -3.06 12.97
C SER A 220 3.37 -2.00 12.60
N THR A 221 2.46 -1.71 13.52
CA THR A 221 1.31 -0.82 13.29
C THR A 221 1.71 0.66 13.12
N ASP A 222 2.81 1.07 13.73
CA ASP A 222 3.44 2.37 13.55
C ASP A 222 4.12 2.51 12.17
N GLN A 223 4.33 1.40 11.47
CA GLN A 223 5.00 1.32 10.18
C GLN A 223 4.03 1.17 9.00
N ASN A 224 2.78 1.64 9.13
CA ASN A 224 1.81 1.65 8.03
C ASN A 224 2.15 2.70 6.98
N LEU A 225 1.93 2.39 5.69
CA LEU A 225 2.06 3.38 4.62
C LEU A 225 0.85 4.32 4.56
N PHE A 226 -0.34 3.80 4.85
CA PHE A 226 -1.58 4.55 4.78
C PHE A 226 -2.25 4.63 6.15
N ASP A 227 -3.16 5.58 6.28
CA ASP A 227 -4.03 5.66 7.44
C ASP A 227 -5.17 4.65 7.26
N TYR A 228 -5.06 3.54 8.00
CA TYR A 228 -6.07 2.49 8.01
C TYR A 228 -7.11 2.77 9.09
N PRO A 229 -8.41 2.78 8.74
CA PRO A 229 -9.50 2.83 9.71
C PRO A 229 -9.41 1.72 10.74
N LEU A 230 -9.94 1.98 11.94
CA LEU A 230 -9.92 1.03 13.06
C LEU A 230 -10.73 -0.25 12.79
N ASN A 231 -11.70 -0.21 11.88
CA ASN A 231 -12.50 -1.36 11.46
C ASN A 231 -11.82 -2.23 10.38
N THR A 232 -10.61 -1.90 9.95
CA THR A 232 -9.86 -2.68 8.96
C THR A 232 -9.02 -3.75 9.64
N PHE A 233 -9.01 -4.95 9.06
CA PHE A 233 -8.19 -6.06 9.52
C PHE A 233 -6.73 -5.91 9.05
N GLU A 234 -5.79 -5.80 10.00
CA GLU A 234 -4.38 -5.49 9.71
C GLU A 234 -3.67 -6.54 8.83
N GLY A 235 -4.06 -7.81 8.92
CA GLY A 235 -3.47 -8.87 8.08
C GLY A 235 -3.55 -8.58 6.58
N TYR A 236 -4.66 -8.02 6.09
CA TYR A 236 -4.83 -7.70 4.67
C TYR A 236 -4.05 -6.47 4.23
N ARG A 237 -3.70 -5.55 5.15
CA ARG A 237 -2.80 -4.42 4.87
C ARG A 237 -1.46 -4.94 4.37
N HIS A 238 -0.88 -5.95 5.04
CA HIS A 238 0.44 -6.46 4.69
C HIS A 238 0.50 -7.04 3.27
N ILE A 239 -0.56 -7.73 2.83
CA ILE A 239 -0.67 -8.24 1.46
C ILE A 239 -0.72 -7.09 0.45
N GLN A 240 -1.59 -6.11 0.70
CA GLN A 240 -1.77 -4.96 -0.20
C GLN A 240 -0.47 -4.16 -0.34
N GLU A 241 0.19 -3.84 0.78
CA GLU A 241 1.45 -3.10 0.78
C GLU A 241 2.59 -3.90 0.13
N PHE A 242 2.62 -5.23 0.28
CA PHE A 242 3.61 -6.08 -0.37
C PHE A 242 3.50 -6.04 -1.91
N PHE A 243 2.30 -6.11 -2.47
CA PHE A 243 2.12 -6.03 -3.92
C PHE A 243 2.31 -4.61 -4.47
N CYS A 244 1.95 -3.58 -3.68
CA CYS A 244 2.01 -2.20 -4.15
C CYS A 244 3.40 -1.56 -3.99
N TYR A 245 4.09 -1.84 -2.87
CA TYR A 245 5.40 -1.26 -2.54
C TYR A 245 6.27 -2.20 -1.66
N PRO A 246 6.85 -3.27 -2.24
CA PRO A 246 7.64 -4.26 -1.48
C PRO A 246 8.92 -3.67 -0.88
N GLU A 247 9.42 -2.56 -1.41
CA GLU A 247 10.61 -1.85 -0.90
C GLU A 247 10.42 -1.34 0.54
N LYS A 248 9.17 -1.21 1.00
CA LYS A 248 8.82 -0.99 2.41
C LYS A 248 9.53 -1.95 3.37
N TYR A 249 9.79 -3.17 2.93
CA TYR A 249 10.40 -4.22 3.75
C TYR A 249 11.92 -4.31 3.61
N TYR A 250 12.57 -3.38 2.87
CA TYR A 250 14.01 -3.45 2.59
C TYR A 250 14.85 -2.81 3.71
N TYR A 251 14.44 -3.08 4.95
CA TYR A 251 14.94 -2.41 6.13
C TYR A 251 15.20 -3.42 7.24
N ILE A 252 16.25 -3.15 8.01
CA ILE A 252 16.51 -3.81 9.28
C ILE A 252 16.62 -2.72 10.34
N ASP A 253 16.02 -2.96 11.50
CA ASP A 253 16.22 -2.17 12.71
C ASP A 253 17.13 -2.94 13.65
N LEU A 254 18.22 -2.31 14.08
CA LEU A 254 19.06 -2.82 15.15
C LEU A 254 18.55 -2.23 16.45
N THR A 255 17.76 -3.01 17.20
CA THR A 255 17.18 -2.60 18.48
C THR A 255 18.11 -2.92 19.64
N GLU A 256 17.86 -2.36 20.82
CA GLU A 256 18.61 -2.71 22.05
C GLU A 256 20.14 -2.55 21.89
N LEU A 257 20.56 -1.52 21.16
CA LEU A 257 21.99 -1.21 21.01
C LEU A 257 22.61 -1.01 22.41
N PRO A 258 23.81 -1.56 22.66
CA PRO A 258 24.44 -1.46 23.96
C PRO A 258 24.64 0.01 24.33
N VAL A 259 24.45 0.34 25.62
CA VAL A 259 24.82 1.66 26.13
C VAL A 259 26.32 1.83 25.92
N TRP A 260 26.72 2.79 25.10
CA TRP A 260 28.11 3.05 24.72
C TRP A 260 28.83 3.78 25.87
N PRO A 261 29.56 3.12 26.78
CA PRO A 261 30.19 3.84 27.88
C PRO A 261 31.18 4.88 27.35
N ALA A 262 31.43 5.96 28.09
CA ALA A 262 32.34 7.03 27.64
C ALA A 262 33.75 6.53 27.26
N SER A 263 34.21 5.45 27.90
CA SER A 263 35.47 4.75 27.57
C SER A 263 35.45 4.04 26.21
N PHE A 264 34.28 3.74 25.65
CA PHE A 264 34.11 3.12 24.33
C PHE A 264 34.23 4.16 23.20
N SER A 265 33.94 5.43 23.49
CA SER A 265 33.77 6.48 22.49
C SER A 265 34.90 7.50 22.41
N GLU A 266 35.84 7.48 23.36
CA GLU A 266 36.97 8.42 23.40
C GLU A 266 37.93 8.18 22.22
N GLY A 267 38.09 9.19 21.36
CA GLY A 267 38.94 9.10 20.16
C GLY A 267 38.39 8.22 19.02
N CYS A 268 37.13 7.78 19.11
CA CYS A 268 36.49 6.96 18.09
C CYS A 268 36.11 7.79 16.86
N LYS A 269 36.52 7.32 15.67
CA LYS A 269 36.18 7.93 14.37
C LYS A 269 35.35 7.00 13.50
N TYR A 270 35.55 5.69 13.63
CA TYR A 270 34.80 4.69 12.89
C TYR A 270 34.17 3.66 13.81
N VAL A 271 32.99 3.18 13.44
CA VAL A 271 32.28 2.08 14.11
C VAL A 271 32.00 1.01 13.07
N ASP A 272 32.59 -0.16 13.24
CA ASP A 272 32.29 -1.33 12.42
C ASP A 272 31.16 -2.15 13.07
N ILE A 273 30.08 -2.37 12.32
CA ILE A 273 29.03 -3.33 12.64
C ILE A 273 29.31 -4.60 11.86
N LYS A 274 29.58 -5.70 12.54
CA LYS A 274 29.94 -6.99 11.93
C LYS A 274 28.85 -8.02 12.22
N PHE A 275 28.40 -8.69 11.17
CA PHE A 275 27.46 -9.80 11.22
C PHE A 275 28.15 -11.05 10.71
N THR A 276 28.34 -12.02 11.59
CA THR A 276 28.86 -13.33 11.22
C THR A 276 27.69 -14.19 10.77
N LEU A 277 27.71 -14.55 9.49
CA LEU A 277 26.67 -15.33 8.82
C LEU A 277 27.14 -16.77 8.65
N ALA A 278 26.27 -17.73 8.94
CA ALA A 278 26.50 -19.16 8.72
C ALA A 278 25.55 -19.73 7.68
N ASN A 279 25.93 -20.83 7.02
CA ASN A 279 25.07 -21.62 6.12
C ASN A 279 24.41 -20.79 5.00
N ILE A 280 25.18 -19.94 4.32
CA ILE A 280 24.70 -19.27 3.10
C ILE A 280 24.75 -20.30 1.96
N THR A 281 23.70 -21.11 1.83
CA THR A 281 23.64 -22.22 0.86
C THR A 281 23.22 -21.77 -0.54
N HIS A 282 24.02 -22.18 -1.53
CA HIS A 282 23.66 -22.44 -2.93
C HIS A 282 22.84 -21.40 -3.73
N GLN A 283 23.18 -20.12 -3.67
CA GLN A 283 22.94 -19.15 -4.77
C GLN A 283 24.08 -18.14 -4.79
N PRO A 284 24.37 -17.47 -5.93
CA PRO A 284 25.41 -16.45 -5.90
C PRO A 284 24.97 -15.27 -5.02
N PHE A 285 25.54 -15.20 -3.82
CA PHE A 285 25.24 -14.20 -2.81
C PHE A 285 26.07 -12.93 -3.05
N TYR A 286 25.44 -11.93 -3.67
CA TYR A 286 26.10 -10.69 -4.06
C TYR A 286 25.88 -9.54 -3.07
N ALA A 287 26.10 -9.76 -1.78
CA ALA A 287 25.91 -8.71 -0.76
C ALA A 287 26.70 -7.42 -1.02
N ASN A 288 27.84 -7.50 -1.71
CA ASN A 288 28.64 -6.33 -2.11
C ASN A 288 27.98 -5.43 -3.16
N ARG A 289 26.91 -5.88 -3.83
CA ARG A 289 26.12 -5.05 -4.77
C ARG A 289 25.08 -4.19 -4.05
N VAL A 290 24.79 -4.52 -2.79
CA VAL A 290 23.81 -3.81 -1.98
C VAL A 290 24.45 -2.54 -1.43
N GLN A 291 23.75 -1.43 -1.58
CA GLN A 291 24.13 -0.12 -1.06
C GLN A 291 23.29 0.15 0.20
N PRO A 292 23.83 -0.06 1.40
CA PRO A 292 23.14 0.33 2.62
C PRO A 292 23.07 1.84 2.73
N GLU A 293 21.94 2.35 3.19
CA GLU A 293 21.66 3.77 3.39
C GLU A 293 21.03 3.98 4.78
N LEU A 294 21.41 5.09 5.42
CA LEU A 294 20.84 5.51 6.71
C LEU A 294 19.75 6.56 6.51
N PHE A 295 18.93 6.73 7.54
CA PHE A 295 17.92 7.79 7.63
C PHE A 295 16.92 7.78 6.47
N CYS A 296 16.51 6.58 6.05
CA CYS A 296 15.50 6.40 5.03
C CYS A 296 14.11 6.17 5.63
N THR A 297 13.09 6.70 4.96
CA THR A 297 11.68 6.37 5.22
C THR A 297 10.92 6.25 3.91
N PRO A 298 9.94 5.33 3.82
CA PRO A 298 8.90 5.43 2.81
C PRO A 298 8.17 6.77 2.94
N ILE A 299 7.74 7.30 1.80
CA ILE A 299 6.91 8.48 1.68
C ILE A 299 5.71 8.19 0.79
N VAL A 300 4.59 8.83 1.10
CA VAL A 300 3.32 8.63 0.39
C VAL A 300 2.79 9.97 -0.11
N ASN A 301 2.36 10.01 -1.37
CA ASN A 301 1.77 11.17 -2.02
C ASN A 301 0.34 11.40 -1.53
N SER A 302 0.19 12.03 -0.37
CA SER A 302 -1.12 12.36 0.20
C SER A 302 -1.08 13.70 0.93
N PHE A 303 -2.10 14.52 0.73
CA PHE A 303 -2.20 15.82 1.38
C PHE A 303 -3.66 16.23 1.56
N LYS A 304 -3.91 17.05 2.57
CA LYS A 304 -5.24 17.61 2.84
C LYS A 304 -5.41 18.89 2.03
N THR A 305 -6.58 19.06 1.42
CA THR A 305 -6.90 20.24 0.63
C THR A 305 -8.42 20.46 0.60
N ASP A 306 -8.82 21.71 0.36
CA ASP A 306 -10.21 22.04 0.12
C ASP A 306 -10.55 21.87 -1.36
N THR A 307 -11.83 21.62 -1.66
CA THR A 307 -12.32 21.50 -3.03
C THR A 307 -12.80 22.85 -3.58
N GLN A 308 -12.91 22.96 -4.90
CA GLN A 308 -13.64 24.08 -5.50
C GLN A 308 -15.09 24.10 -4.99
N PRO A 309 -15.62 25.27 -4.54
CA PRO A 309 -16.97 25.35 -4.01
C PRO A 309 -18.01 24.86 -5.01
N LEU A 310 -18.85 23.92 -4.58
CA LEU A 310 -19.92 23.34 -5.39
C LEU A 310 -21.22 24.12 -5.18
N LEU A 311 -21.84 24.57 -6.26
CA LEU A 311 -23.17 25.18 -6.18
C LEU A 311 -24.25 24.10 -6.34
N LEU A 312 -24.91 23.74 -5.24
CA LEU A 312 -26.07 22.86 -5.24
C LEU A 312 -27.27 23.61 -5.79
N THR A 313 -27.61 23.27 -7.03
CA THR A 313 -28.77 23.81 -7.78
C THR A 313 -29.94 22.84 -7.83
N HIS A 314 -29.78 21.61 -7.33
CA HIS A 314 -30.75 20.51 -7.40
C HIS A 314 -31.21 20.15 -8.84
N ARG A 315 -30.51 20.64 -9.87
CA ARG A 315 -30.76 20.30 -11.28
C ARG A 315 -29.96 19.08 -11.76
N LYS A 316 -28.96 18.68 -10.98
CA LYS A 316 -28.09 17.54 -11.26
C LYS A 316 -28.14 16.61 -10.06
N ASP A 317 -28.23 15.31 -10.32
CA ASP A 317 -28.22 14.29 -9.27
C ASP A 317 -26.83 14.09 -8.68
N GLN A 318 -25.80 14.44 -9.45
CA GLN A 318 -24.39 14.18 -9.13
C GLN A 318 -23.53 15.40 -9.44
N TYR A 319 -22.62 15.70 -8.52
CA TYR A 319 -21.67 16.80 -8.61
C TYR A 319 -20.25 16.24 -8.57
N LYS A 320 -19.47 16.46 -9.64
CA LYS A 320 -18.07 16.07 -9.68
C LYS A 320 -17.27 16.94 -8.72
N ILE A 321 -16.47 16.32 -7.87
CA ILE A 321 -15.59 17.03 -6.94
C ILE A 321 -14.25 17.29 -7.62
N LYS A 322 -13.68 18.47 -7.38
CA LYS A 322 -12.33 18.83 -7.82
C LYS A 322 -11.55 19.51 -6.69
N PRO A 323 -10.31 19.08 -6.40
CA PRO A 323 -9.44 19.81 -5.49
C PRO A 323 -9.24 21.26 -5.97
N SER A 324 -9.18 22.21 -5.04
CA SER A 324 -8.97 23.62 -5.37
C SER A 324 -7.59 23.89 -5.95
N SER A 325 -6.58 23.18 -5.45
CA SER A 325 -5.16 23.39 -5.74
C SER A 325 -4.65 22.72 -7.03
N LEU A 326 -5.44 21.86 -7.67
CA LEU A 326 -4.99 21.03 -8.79
C LEU A 326 -5.99 21.01 -9.94
N ASN A 327 -5.46 20.78 -11.15
CA ASN A 327 -6.29 20.51 -12.31
C ASN A 327 -6.87 19.09 -12.25
N ASP A 328 -8.05 18.92 -12.83
CA ASP A 328 -8.86 17.69 -12.80
C ASP A 328 -8.09 16.43 -13.26
N ASN A 329 -7.23 16.58 -14.28
CA ASN A 329 -6.47 15.44 -14.83
C ASN A 329 -5.21 15.08 -14.02
N GLN A 330 -4.88 15.86 -13.00
CA GLN A 330 -3.62 15.78 -12.24
C GLN A 330 -3.86 15.47 -10.77
N SER A 331 -5.08 15.12 -10.38
CA SER A 331 -5.42 14.82 -8.99
C SER A 331 -6.41 13.69 -8.85
N THR A 332 -6.24 12.90 -7.79
CA THR A 332 -7.21 11.87 -7.39
C THR A 332 -7.62 12.13 -5.95
N ILE A 333 -8.93 12.05 -5.68
CA ILE A 333 -9.46 12.17 -4.32
C ILE A 333 -9.36 10.79 -3.65
N LEU A 334 -8.71 10.74 -2.50
CA LEU A 334 -8.55 9.52 -1.71
C LEU A 334 -9.73 9.37 -0.74
N SER A 335 -10.01 10.40 0.05
CA SER A 335 -11.09 10.40 1.03
C SER A 335 -11.71 11.79 1.20
N ILE A 336 -12.94 11.81 1.70
CA ILE A 336 -13.69 13.03 2.03
C ILE A 336 -13.78 13.07 3.56
N GLU A 337 -13.28 14.15 4.15
CA GLU A 337 -13.20 14.31 5.61
C GLU A 337 -14.43 15.04 6.14
N GLU A 338 -14.72 16.21 5.58
CA GLU A 338 -15.83 17.05 6.05
C GLU A 338 -16.58 17.71 4.89
N VAL A 339 -17.89 17.92 5.06
CA VAL A 339 -18.78 18.50 4.05
C VAL A 339 -19.68 19.57 4.67
N HIS A 340 -19.53 20.81 4.23
CA HIS A 340 -20.27 21.95 4.76
C HIS A 340 -20.95 22.76 3.67
N GLY A 341 -22.20 23.13 3.92
CA GLY A 341 -22.99 24.02 3.10
C GLY A 341 -23.23 25.38 3.75
N TRP A 342 -23.37 26.41 2.92
CA TRP A 342 -23.79 27.75 3.30
C TRP A 342 -24.96 28.21 2.44
N ASN A 343 -26.02 28.68 3.10
CA ASN A 343 -27.19 29.28 2.45
C ASN A 343 -26.97 30.78 2.23
N PRO A 344 -27.19 31.29 1.00
CA PRO A 344 -27.18 32.73 0.73
C PRO A 344 -28.27 33.45 1.55
N GLY A 345 -27.85 34.27 2.51
CA GLY A 345 -28.73 35.13 3.32
C GLY A 345 -29.23 34.54 4.64
N GLN A 346 -28.82 33.32 5.02
CA GLN A 346 -29.02 32.79 6.37
C GLN A 346 -27.67 32.63 7.08
N LYS A 347 -27.60 32.98 8.37
CA LYS A 347 -26.45 32.66 9.21
C LYS A 347 -26.62 31.23 9.74
N GLY A 348 -25.79 30.31 9.23
CA GLY A 348 -25.75 28.93 9.72
C GLY A 348 -24.92 28.04 8.80
N ARG A 349 -24.04 27.23 9.39
CA ARG A 349 -23.34 26.12 8.71
C ARG A 349 -24.33 24.96 8.58
N ILE A 350 -24.45 24.40 7.38
CA ILE A 350 -25.22 23.18 7.13
C ILE A 350 -24.21 22.04 7.06
N ASP A 351 -24.26 21.14 8.02
CA ASP A 351 -23.41 19.95 7.99
C ASP A 351 -24.10 18.84 7.21
N PHE A 352 -23.35 18.20 6.32
CA PHE A 352 -23.79 17.02 5.60
C PHE A 352 -23.02 15.80 6.12
N TYR A 353 -23.75 14.75 6.45
CA TYR A 353 -23.19 13.50 6.95
C TYR A 353 -23.12 12.45 5.84
N HIS A 354 -22.13 11.57 5.93
CA HIS A 354 -22.03 10.46 4.99
C HIS A 354 -23.22 9.52 5.18
N PHE A 355 -23.92 9.16 4.11
CA PHE A 355 -25.15 8.37 4.19
C PHE A 355 -24.93 7.03 4.92
N GLU A 356 -23.82 6.36 4.65
CA GLU A 356 -23.48 5.05 5.20
C GLU A 356 -22.94 5.12 6.65
N SER A 357 -22.75 6.30 7.24
CA SER A 357 -22.26 6.43 8.63
C SER A 357 -23.33 6.11 9.68
N PHE A 358 -24.61 6.03 9.29
CA PHE A 358 -25.76 5.93 10.19
C PHE A 358 -25.90 7.06 11.23
N GLU A 359 -24.98 8.03 11.30
CA GLU A 359 -25.02 9.20 12.20
C GLU A 359 -26.30 10.03 12.04
N HIS A 360 -26.92 9.95 10.86
CA HIS A 360 -28.22 10.54 10.54
C HIS A 360 -29.41 9.98 11.37
N ASN A 361 -29.24 8.88 12.10
CA ASN A 361 -30.32 8.25 12.88
C ASN A 361 -30.35 8.69 14.35
N ASP A 362 -29.32 9.37 14.86
CA ASP A 362 -29.10 9.47 16.31
C ASP A 362 -29.74 10.72 16.97
N SER A 363 -30.63 11.44 16.28
CA SER A 363 -31.50 12.43 16.95
C SER A 363 -32.67 12.87 16.07
N ASP A 364 -33.74 13.36 16.72
CA ASP A 364 -34.87 14.12 16.14
C ASP A 364 -34.46 15.42 15.37
N LYS A 365 -33.21 15.51 14.90
CA LYS A 365 -32.67 16.59 14.07
C LYS A 365 -32.51 16.11 12.63
N TYR A 366 -33.36 16.66 11.78
CA TYR A 366 -33.34 16.63 10.32
C TYR A 366 -31.91 16.69 9.73
N SER A 367 -31.34 15.52 9.41
CA SER A 367 -29.95 15.40 8.95
C SER A 367 -29.87 15.49 7.42
N ASN A 368 -28.98 16.35 6.91
CA ASN A 368 -28.61 16.36 5.50
C ASN A 368 -27.52 15.32 5.26
N TYR A 369 -27.57 14.64 4.11
CA TYR A 369 -26.61 13.59 3.82
C TYR A 369 -26.09 13.64 2.39
N TYR A 370 -24.92 13.05 2.21
CA TYR A 370 -24.30 12.85 0.91
C TYR A 370 -23.91 11.39 0.72
N SER A 371 -23.99 10.92 -0.52
CA SER A 371 -23.42 9.64 -0.93
C SER A 371 -22.32 9.87 -1.95
N ILE A 372 -21.31 8.99 -1.92
CA ILE A 372 -20.14 9.08 -2.77
C ILE A 372 -20.25 8.04 -3.89
N ARG A 373 -20.03 8.49 -5.13
CA ARG A 373 -19.97 7.62 -6.30
C ARG A 373 -18.65 7.80 -7.01
N GLN A 374 -17.98 6.70 -7.31
CA GLN A 374 -16.75 6.69 -8.08
C GLN A 374 -16.99 5.99 -9.41
N GLU A 375 -16.60 6.65 -10.49
CA GLU A 375 -16.73 6.11 -11.83
C GLU A 375 -15.39 6.19 -12.56
N LYS A 376 -15.07 5.14 -13.30
CA LYS A 376 -13.89 5.13 -14.17
C LYS A 376 -14.13 6.08 -15.34
N ASN A 377 -13.30 7.09 -15.45
CA ASN A 377 -13.27 8.00 -16.57
C ASN A 377 -12.88 7.24 -17.84
N ILE A 378 -13.70 7.33 -18.87
CA ILE A 378 -13.56 6.56 -20.11
C ILE A 378 -12.31 7.01 -20.90
N VAL A 379 -11.91 8.28 -20.76
CA VAL A 379 -10.81 8.87 -21.54
C VAL A 379 -9.48 8.71 -20.82
N THR A 380 -9.43 9.04 -19.54
CA THR A 380 -8.18 9.02 -18.76
C THR A 380 -7.94 7.69 -18.06
N GLY A 381 -8.97 6.85 -17.91
CA GLY A 381 -8.90 5.60 -17.13
C GLY A 381 -8.84 5.80 -15.61
N HIS A 382 -8.77 7.05 -15.13
CA HIS A 382 -8.75 7.40 -13.71
C HIS A 382 -10.16 7.39 -13.10
N PHE A 383 -10.26 7.35 -11.78
CA PHE A 383 -11.55 7.39 -11.09
C PHE A 383 -11.93 8.82 -10.74
N ASP A 384 -13.06 9.26 -11.29
CA ASP A 384 -13.70 10.51 -10.94
C ASP A 384 -14.62 10.28 -9.73
N THR A 385 -14.55 11.19 -8.75
CA THR A 385 -15.41 11.14 -7.56
C THR A 385 -16.55 12.15 -7.69
N TYR A 386 -17.76 11.66 -7.50
CA TYR A 386 -19.01 12.41 -7.55
C TYR A 386 -19.72 12.34 -6.20
N LEU A 387 -20.39 13.44 -5.83
CA LEU A 387 -21.30 13.47 -4.69
C LEU A 387 -22.74 13.63 -5.16
N SER A 388 -23.60 12.84 -4.54
CA SER A 388 -25.04 13.03 -4.57
C SER A 388 -25.49 13.54 -3.22
N PHE A 389 -26.19 14.68 -3.22
CA PHE A 389 -26.71 15.30 -2.00
C PHE A 389 -28.19 15.02 -1.89
N ARG A 390 -28.62 14.62 -0.70
CA ARG A 390 -30.03 14.48 -0.37
C ARG A 390 -30.30 15.21 0.94
N SER A 391 -31.38 15.95 0.94
CA SER A 391 -31.89 16.64 2.12
C SER A 391 -33.36 16.28 2.27
N GLN A 392 -33.83 16.18 3.51
CA GLN A 392 -35.25 16.03 3.81
C GLN A 392 -36.05 17.29 3.43
N TYR A 393 -35.40 18.46 3.30
CA TYR A 393 -36.05 19.68 2.83
C TYR A 393 -35.65 20.01 1.40
N THR A 394 -36.63 20.43 0.60
CA THR A 394 -36.35 21.05 -0.69
C THR A 394 -35.78 22.43 -0.41
N PHE A 395 -34.46 22.60 -0.59
CA PHE A 395 -33.87 23.92 -0.50
C PHE A 395 -34.41 24.77 -1.66
N THR A 396 -35.10 25.85 -1.32
CA THR A 396 -35.64 26.80 -2.32
C THR A 396 -34.56 27.69 -2.93
N LYS A 397 -33.35 27.69 -2.34
CA LYS A 397 -32.20 28.50 -2.75
C LYS A 397 -30.99 27.61 -2.97
N ASN A 398 -30.12 28.02 -3.89
CA ASN A 398 -28.87 27.33 -4.16
C ASN A 398 -27.96 27.38 -2.93
N ILE A 399 -27.34 26.25 -2.58
CA ILE A 399 -26.39 26.14 -1.46
C ILE A 399 -24.98 26.08 -2.03
N THR A 400 -24.05 26.83 -1.45
CA THR A 400 -22.63 26.64 -1.75
C THR A 400 -22.07 25.61 -0.78
N VAL A 401 -21.47 24.54 -1.30
CA VAL A 401 -20.85 23.48 -0.50
C VAL A 401 -19.34 23.52 -0.68
N SER A 402 -18.61 23.41 0.44
CA SER A 402 -17.17 23.21 0.48
C SER A 402 -16.89 21.87 1.16
N LEU A 403 -15.83 21.21 0.69
CA LEU A 403 -15.43 19.90 1.12
C LEU A 403 -13.98 19.95 1.56
N GLY A 404 -13.68 19.40 2.72
CA GLY A 404 -12.32 19.04 3.12
C GLY A 404 -12.02 17.63 2.62
N VAL A 405 -10.96 17.47 1.84
CA VAL A 405 -10.60 16.18 1.23
C VAL A 405 -9.13 15.85 1.43
N THR A 406 -8.81 14.56 1.50
CA THR A 406 -7.44 14.09 1.29
C THR A 406 -7.30 13.67 -0.18
N ALA A 407 -6.30 14.24 -0.87
CA ALA A 407 -6.04 14.03 -2.28
C ALA A 407 -4.59 13.62 -2.53
N CYS A 408 -4.33 13.14 -3.75
CA CYS A 408 -3.00 12.88 -4.29
C CYS A 408 -2.86 13.49 -5.69
N ASN A 409 -1.61 13.60 -6.17
CA ASN A 409 -1.28 14.14 -7.50
C ASN A 409 -1.48 13.11 -8.64
N GLY A 410 -2.14 11.99 -8.38
CA GLY A 410 -2.51 10.99 -9.38
C GLY A 410 -1.34 10.53 -10.28
N PRO A 411 -1.47 10.58 -11.62
CA PRO A 411 -0.42 10.15 -12.56
C PRO A 411 0.79 11.10 -12.61
N LEU A 412 0.65 12.35 -12.12
CA LEU A 412 1.74 13.33 -12.15
C LEU A 412 2.90 12.88 -11.27
N ALA A 413 2.61 12.29 -10.12
CA ALA A 413 3.61 11.84 -9.17
C ALA A 413 4.56 10.79 -9.77
N GLN A 414 4.06 9.90 -10.63
CA GLN A 414 4.88 8.86 -11.28
C GLN A 414 5.94 9.42 -12.22
N ARG A 415 5.76 10.64 -12.75
CA ARG A 415 6.72 11.31 -13.65
C ARG A 415 7.94 11.88 -12.94
N LEU A 416 7.93 11.89 -11.60
CA LEU A 416 9.05 12.36 -10.80
C LEU A 416 10.27 11.47 -10.98
N ALA A 417 11.41 12.10 -11.29
CA ALA A 417 12.68 11.42 -11.36
C ALA A 417 13.20 11.02 -9.97
N ILE A 418 14.20 10.14 -9.94
CA ILE A 418 15.04 9.96 -8.75
C ILE A 418 15.72 11.32 -8.45
N ASP A 419 15.91 11.62 -7.16
CA ASP A 419 16.47 12.89 -6.66
C ASP A 419 15.67 14.17 -6.97
N SER A 420 14.37 14.05 -7.26
CA SER A 420 13.48 15.20 -7.53
C SER A 420 12.69 15.68 -6.31
N ILE A 421 12.61 14.90 -5.24
CA ILE A 421 11.90 15.27 -3.99
C ILE A 421 12.88 15.90 -3.02
N THR A 422 13.02 17.23 -3.10
CA THR A 422 14.05 17.99 -2.37
C THR A 422 13.56 19.30 -1.75
N GLN A 423 12.30 19.69 -1.99
CA GLN A 423 11.79 21.00 -1.58
C GLN A 423 11.30 20.95 -0.13
N THR A 424 11.86 21.81 0.70
CA THR A 424 11.55 21.90 2.13
C THR A 424 10.20 22.58 2.38
N THR A 425 9.56 22.19 3.47
CA THR A 425 8.38 22.83 4.06
C THR A 425 8.77 23.50 5.39
N SER A 426 7.86 24.22 6.01
CA SER A 426 8.05 24.76 7.38
C SER A 426 8.38 23.68 8.42
N GLN A 427 8.05 22.42 8.16
CA GLN A 427 8.32 21.29 9.05
C GLN A 427 9.73 20.68 8.85
N THR A 428 10.40 20.99 7.74
CA THR A 428 11.70 20.40 7.36
C THR A 428 12.81 21.42 7.17
N THR A 429 12.58 22.69 7.50
CA THR A 429 13.60 23.74 7.44
C THR A 429 14.70 23.55 8.49
N GLY A 430 15.97 23.57 8.06
CA GLY A 430 17.08 24.07 8.90
C GLY A 430 18.11 23.07 9.43
N SER A 431 17.99 21.75 9.24
CA SER A 431 19.00 20.81 9.79
C SER A 431 19.28 19.57 8.94
N VAL A 432 18.58 19.37 7.84
CA VAL A 432 18.64 18.12 7.08
C VAL A 432 18.33 18.39 5.60
N GLU A 433 19.12 17.79 4.72
CA GLU A 433 18.81 17.70 3.29
C GLU A 433 18.15 16.36 2.98
N PHE A 434 17.32 16.30 1.95
CA PHE A 434 16.70 15.02 1.57
C PHE A 434 16.51 14.88 0.07
N THR A 435 16.58 13.63 -0.39
CA THR A 435 16.30 13.25 -1.78
C THR A 435 15.58 11.90 -1.82
N ASN A 436 14.78 11.65 -2.86
CA ASN A 436 14.20 10.32 -3.07
C ASN A 436 15.19 9.41 -3.80
N ILE A 437 15.41 8.23 -3.26
CA ILE A 437 16.42 7.27 -3.74
C ILE A 437 15.82 6.19 -4.63
N ARG A 438 14.48 6.11 -4.69
CA ARG A 438 13.71 5.18 -5.52
C ARG A 438 12.76 5.95 -6.43
N ALA A 439 12.46 5.36 -7.57
CA ALA A 439 11.46 5.89 -8.48
C ALA A 439 10.08 5.91 -7.82
N VAL A 440 9.27 6.92 -8.14
CA VAL A 440 7.93 7.05 -7.58
C VAL A 440 6.99 6.04 -8.25
N THR A 441 6.22 5.28 -7.46
CA THR A 441 5.24 4.33 -7.99
C THR A 441 4.06 5.04 -8.67
N PRO A 442 3.32 4.37 -9.57
CA PRO A 442 2.02 4.87 -10.00
C PRO A 442 1.04 4.97 -8.82
N CYS A 443 -0.03 5.75 -9.03
CA CYS A 443 -1.23 5.70 -8.20
C CYS A 443 -2.08 4.49 -8.63
N TYR A 444 -2.20 3.48 -7.77
CA TYR A 444 -2.97 2.28 -8.11
C TYR A 444 -4.47 2.50 -7.88
N THR A 445 -5.27 2.00 -8.80
CA THR A 445 -6.74 2.09 -8.72
C THR A 445 -7.32 0.87 -8.04
N PRO A 446 -8.39 1.04 -7.24
CA PRO A 446 -9.05 -0.07 -6.58
C PRO A 446 -9.81 -0.98 -7.58
N PRO A 447 -9.96 -2.28 -7.27
CA PRO A 447 -10.74 -3.25 -8.04
C PRO A 447 -12.25 -3.00 -7.86
N ILE A 448 -12.74 -1.92 -8.49
CA ILE A 448 -14.14 -1.47 -8.41
C ILE A 448 -15.07 -2.29 -9.34
N GLU A 449 -14.52 -3.19 -10.15
CA GLU A 449 -15.28 -4.08 -11.02
C GLU A 449 -15.98 -5.20 -10.23
N LYS A 450 -17.13 -5.68 -10.74
CA LYS A 450 -18.05 -6.61 -10.06
C LYS A 450 -17.36 -7.77 -9.34
N ASP A 451 -16.51 -8.51 -10.05
CA ASP A 451 -15.91 -9.74 -9.53
C ASP A 451 -14.89 -9.46 -8.42
N GLY A 452 -14.20 -8.31 -8.49
CA GLY A 452 -13.22 -7.88 -7.49
C GLY A 452 -13.87 -7.58 -6.14
N LEU A 453 -14.94 -6.78 -6.13
CA LEU A 453 -15.65 -6.43 -4.89
C LEU A 453 -16.27 -7.64 -4.21
N TRP A 454 -16.89 -8.55 -4.97
CA TRP A 454 -17.44 -9.77 -4.39
C TRP A 454 -16.37 -10.68 -3.80
N SER A 455 -15.19 -10.74 -4.42
CA SER A 455 -14.06 -11.47 -3.83
C SER A 455 -13.62 -10.85 -2.50
N LEU A 456 -13.55 -9.51 -2.42
CA LEU A 456 -13.22 -8.82 -1.18
C LEU A 456 -14.28 -9.04 -0.10
N ILE A 457 -15.57 -8.96 -0.46
CA ILE A 457 -16.68 -9.22 0.46
C ILE A 457 -16.63 -10.65 1.00
N SER A 458 -16.37 -11.62 0.12
CA SER A 458 -16.23 -13.03 0.52
C SER A 458 -15.11 -13.24 1.54
N ASN A 459 -14.00 -12.52 1.40
CA ASN A 459 -12.87 -12.57 2.33
C ASN A 459 -13.24 -12.08 3.74
N MET A 460 -14.24 -11.19 3.87
CA MET A 460 -14.72 -10.69 5.18
C MET A 460 -15.36 -11.78 6.04
N SER A 461 -15.82 -12.89 5.46
CA SER A 461 -16.39 -14.00 6.23
C SER A 461 -15.37 -14.72 7.11
N LEU A 462 -14.07 -14.35 7.02
CA LEU A 462 -12.94 -14.92 7.76
C LEU A 462 -13.01 -16.45 7.86
N ASN A 463 -13.39 -17.10 6.75
CA ASN A 463 -13.60 -18.53 6.75
C ASN A 463 -12.25 -19.28 6.75
N TYR A 464 -11.91 -19.88 7.88
CA TYR A 464 -10.68 -20.65 8.06
C TYR A 464 -10.54 -21.83 7.09
N LEU A 465 -11.65 -22.40 6.60
CA LEU A 465 -11.65 -23.46 5.59
C LEU A 465 -11.09 -23.01 4.23
N SER A 466 -11.08 -21.70 3.95
CA SER A 466 -10.45 -21.14 2.75
C SER A 466 -8.92 -21.12 2.85
N LEU A 467 -8.36 -21.14 4.07
CA LEU A 467 -6.91 -21.13 4.31
C LEU A 467 -6.28 -22.52 4.24
N THR A 468 -7.08 -23.59 4.30
CA THR A 468 -6.57 -24.96 4.20
C THR A 468 -6.51 -25.46 2.75
N LYS A 469 -7.07 -24.71 1.80
CA LYS A 469 -7.05 -25.05 0.38
C LYS A 469 -6.14 -24.07 -0.37
N PRO A 470 -5.09 -24.54 -1.08
CA PRO A 470 -4.14 -23.66 -1.76
C PRO A 470 -4.82 -22.77 -2.80
N GLU A 471 -5.76 -23.31 -3.59
CA GLU A 471 -6.50 -22.54 -4.61
C GLU A 471 -7.32 -21.38 -4.03
N ALA A 472 -7.96 -21.60 -2.87
CA ALA A 472 -8.72 -20.54 -2.21
C ALA A 472 -7.77 -19.48 -1.64
N PHE A 473 -6.67 -19.90 -1.03
CA PHE A 473 -5.64 -18.99 -0.51
C PHE A 473 -5.01 -18.12 -1.62
N LYS A 474 -4.66 -18.71 -2.77
CA LYS A 474 -4.15 -17.98 -3.94
C LYS A 474 -5.13 -16.91 -4.42
N ARG A 475 -6.43 -17.22 -4.48
CA ARG A 475 -7.48 -16.25 -4.86
C ARG A 475 -7.60 -15.09 -3.87
N ILE A 476 -7.45 -15.36 -2.57
CA ILE A 476 -7.44 -14.30 -1.54
C ILE A 476 -6.28 -13.33 -1.83
N LEU A 477 -5.07 -13.84 -2.06
CA LEU A 477 -3.90 -12.99 -2.34
C LEU A 477 -4.09 -12.14 -3.60
N LEU A 478 -4.59 -12.75 -4.69
CA LEU A 478 -4.84 -12.05 -5.96
C LEU A 478 -5.88 -10.93 -5.85
N ALA A 479 -6.83 -11.04 -4.92
CA ALA A 479 -7.84 -10.00 -4.70
C ALA A 479 -7.23 -8.66 -4.22
N TYR A 480 -6.05 -8.70 -3.61
CA TYR A 480 -5.33 -7.52 -3.10
C TYR A 480 -4.17 -7.06 -4.00
N ASP A 481 -3.95 -7.71 -5.15
CA ASP A 481 -2.92 -7.32 -6.11
C ASP A 481 -3.41 -6.18 -7.02
N PHE A 482 -3.46 -4.96 -6.49
CA PHE A 482 -3.92 -3.79 -7.25
C PHE A 482 -2.90 -3.36 -8.31
N ALA A 483 -1.62 -3.62 -8.04
CA ALA A 483 -0.53 -3.30 -8.95
C ALA A 483 -0.56 -4.19 -10.21
N GLY A 484 -0.85 -5.47 -10.06
CA GLY A 484 -0.95 -6.42 -11.16
C GLY A 484 -2.17 -6.22 -12.07
N GLN A 485 -3.25 -5.65 -11.54
CA GLN A 485 -4.45 -5.34 -12.34
C GLN A 485 -4.27 -4.16 -13.30
N GLN A 486 -3.33 -3.26 -13.00
CA GLN A 486 -3.01 -2.12 -13.87
C GLN A 486 -1.86 -2.39 -14.83
N ASP A 487 -0.91 -3.25 -14.45
CA ASP A 487 0.31 -3.54 -15.19
C ASP A 487 0.46 -5.05 -15.39
N ASP A 488 0.19 -5.50 -16.63
CA ASP A 488 0.26 -6.91 -17.02
C ASP A 488 1.61 -7.57 -16.70
N ALA A 489 2.72 -6.81 -16.77
CA ALA A 489 4.04 -7.34 -16.47
C ALA A 489 4.23 -7.59 -14.97
N LYS A 490 3.68 -6.71 -14.12
CA LYS A 490 3.62 -6.94 -12.66
C LYS A 490 2.66 -8.07 -12.32
N GLY A 491 1.47 -8.09 -12.94
CA GLY A 491 0.46 -9.13 -12.71
C GLY A 491 1.00 -10.52 -13.01
N LYS A 492 1.69 -10.72 -14.14
CA LYS A 492 2.35 -12.01 -14.45
C LYS A 492 3.42 -12.41 -13.43
N LYS A 493 4.18 -11.44 -12.90
CA LYS A 493 5.19 -11.71 -11.86
C LYS A 493 4.55 -12.11 -10.54
N HIS A 494 3.52 -11.39 -10.11
CA HIS A 494 2.79 -11.68 -8.88
C HIS A 494 2.03 -13.01 -8.98
N GLN A 495 1.40 -13.29 -10.12
CA GLN A 495 0.78 -14.58 -10.39
C GLN A 495 1.80 -15.71 -10.34
N ARG A 496 2.96 -15.56 -10.99
CA ARG A 496 4.04 -16.56 -10.90
C ARG A 496 4.46 -16.81 -9.45
N LEU A 497 4.59 -15.76 -8.65
CA LEU A 497 4.96 -15.84 -7.23
C LEU A 497 3.90 -16.60 -6.43
N ILE A 498 2.63 -16.27 -6.62
CA ILE A 498 1.48 -16.91 -5.96
C ILE A 498 1.34 -18.39 -6.39
N ASP A 499 1.61 -18.70 -7.66
CA ASP A 499 1.61 -20.06 -8.20
C ASP A 499 2.68 -20.94 -7.54
N GLY A 500 3.71 -20.33 -6.94
CA GLY A 500 4.73 -21.02 -6.15
C GLY A 500 4.21 -21.67 -4.87
N ILE A 501 2.97 -21.38 -4.44
CA ILE A 501 2.32 -22.08 -3.34
C ILE A 501 1.84 -23.46 -3.82
N GLU A 502 2.53 -24.52 -3.40
CA GLU A 502 2.19 -25.89 -3.77
C GLU A 502 1.13 -26.47 -2.83
N ASN A 503 1.31 -26.27 -1.52
CA ASN A 503 0.42 -26.83 -0.51
C ASN A 503 0.39 -25.99 0.76
N ILE A 504 -0.75 -25.98 1.44
CA ILE A 504 -0.94 -25.35 2.73
C ILE A 504 -1.71 -26.31 3.63
N THR A 505 -1.14 -26.64 4.78
CA THR A 505 -1.79 -27.51 5.76
C THR A 505 -1.73 -26.85 7.11
N THR A 506 -2.85 -26.85 7.84
CA THR A 506 -2.88 -26.25 9.18
C THR A 506 -3.45 -27.24 10.17
N LYS A 507 -2.76 -27.43 11.29
CA LYS A 507 -3.15 -28.35 12.35
C LYS A 507 -3.18 -27.61 13.69
N PRO A 508 -4.19 -27.87 14.54
CA PRO A 508 -4.15 -27.41 15.91
C PRO A 508 -3.03 -28.15 16.66
N SER A 509 -2.38 -27.44 17.56
CA SER A 509 -1.29 -27.92 18.43
C SER A 509 -1.40 -27.22 19.79
N ASP A 510 -0.84 -27.83 20.83
CA ASP A 510 -0.75 -27.21 22.15
C ASP A 510 0.72 -26.83 22.41
N MET A 511 0.95 -25.59 22.81
CA MET A 511 2.28 -25.05 23.11
C MET A 511 2.32 -24.52 24.53
N LEU A 512 3.48 -24.60 25.19
CA LEU A 512 3.74 -23.88 26.42
C LEU A 512 4.30 -22.50 26.07
N TYR A 513 3.58 -21.44 26.45
CA TYR A 513 4.05 -20.06 26.35
C TYR A 513 4.15 -19.49 27.77
N GLU A 514 5.35 -19.05 28.17
CA GLU A 514 5.63 -18.56 29.53
C GLU A 514 5.15 -19.49 30.66
N GLY A 515 5.17 -20.81 30.41
CA GLY A 515 4.75 -21.83 31.38
C GLY A 515 3.24 -22.12 31.42
N ALA A 516 2.43 -21.43 30.62
CA ALA A 516 1.00 -21.72 30.46
C ALA A 516 0.73 -22.51 29.16
N PRO A 517 -0.14 -23.54 29.19
CA PRO A 517 -0.56 -24.22 27.97
C PRO A 517 -1.50 -23.32 27.17
N VAL A 518 -1.14 -23.03 25.93
CA VAL A 518 -1.94 -22.24 24.99
C VAL A 518 -2.15 -23.03 23.70
N ARG A 519 -3.35 -22.89 23.13
CA ARG A 519 -3.65 -23.47 21.82
C ARG A 519 -2.91 -22.70 20.73
N ALA A 520 -2.31 -23.42 19.80
CA ALA A 520 -1.62 -22.87 18.65
C ALA A 520 -2.13 -23.52 17.35
N MET A 521 -2.28 -22.72 16.31
CA MET A 521 -2.47 -23.20 14.94
C MET A 521 -1.10 -23.26 14.28
N ASN A 522 -0.67 -24.47 13.92
CA ASN A 522 0.59 -24.67 13.22
C ASN A 522 0.30 -24.82 11.73
N THR A 523 0.61 -23.77 10.97
CA THR A 523 0.46 -23.74 9.51
C THR A 523 1.79 -24.13 8.87
N HIS A 524 1.74 -25.15 8.03
CA HIS A 524 2.85 -25.61 7.22
C HIS A 524 2.59 -25.27 5.75
N LEU A 525 3.47 -24.45 5.18
CA LEU A 525 3.41 -23.97 3.80
C LEU A 525 4.54 -24.59 2.97
N GLN A 526 4.19 -25.21 1.85
CA GLN A 526 5.16 -25.73 0.88
C GLN A 526 5.28 -24.75 -0.28
N LEU A 527 6.48 -24.20 -0.47
CA LEU A 527 6.78 -23.21 -1.50
C LEU A 527 7.79 -23.76 -2.51
N ASN A 528 7.50 -23.56 -3.79
CA ASN A 528 8.41 -23.89 -4.88
C ASN A 528 9.37 -22.72 -5.14
N SER A 529 10.65 -22.91 -4.81
CA SER A 529 11.70 -21.89 -4.95
C SER A 529 11.85 -21.35 -6.38
N LYS A 530 11.53 -22.13 -7.41
CA LYS A 530 11.69 -21.74 -8.84
C LYS A 530 10.75 -20.63 -9.27
N HIS A 531 9.67 -20.42 -8.51
CA HIS A 531 8.69 -19.37 -8.78
C HIS A 531 9.14 -18.00 -8.25
N PHE A 532 10.10 -17.97 -7.34
CA PHE A 532 10.66 -16.76 -6.75
C PHE A 532 11.94 -16.34 -7.48
N LEU A 533 12.28 -15.06 -7.40
CA LEU A 533 13.51 -14.50 -7.95
C LEU A 533 14.74 -15.01 -7.20
N CYS A 534 14.63 -15.11 -5.88
CA CYS A 534 15.68 -15.55 -4.97
C CYS A 534 15.04 -16.05 -3.67
N GLU A 535 15.83 -16.73 -2.85
CA GLU A 535 15.36 -17.25 -1.55
C GLU A 535 14.92 -16.12 -0.59
N GLY A 536 15.53 -14.93 -0.68
CA GLY A 536 15.11 -13.79 0.12
C GLY A 536 13.70 -13.26 -0.22
N GLU A 537 13.26 -13.39 -1.49
CA GLU A 537 11.88 -13.04 -1.87
C GLU A 537 10.88 -14.05 -1.31
N LEU A 538 11.24 -15.34 -1.30
CA LEU A 538 10.46 -16.39 -0.65
C LEU A 538 10.33 -16.11 0.85
N TYR A 539 11.44 -15.79 1.52
CA TYR A 539 11.44 -15.47 2.94
C TYR A 539 10.59 -14.23 3.28
N LEU A 540 10.70 -13.16 2.49
CA LEU A 540 9.87 -11.96 2.67
C LEU A 540 8.38 -12.29 2.45
N PHE A 541 8.05 -13.02 1.38
CA PHE A 541 6.69 -13.42 1.08
C PHE A 541 6.09 -14.26 2.21
N ALA A 542 6.84 -15.24 2.72
CA ALA A 542 6.44 -16.05 3.87
C ALA A 542 6.28 -15.21 5.14
N SER A 543 7.13 -14.20 5.36
CA SER A 543 7.00 -13.28 6.51
C SER A 543 5.72 -12.45 6.41
N VAL A 544 5.35 -11.96 5.22
CA VAL A 544 4.06 -11.27 4.99
C VAL A 544 2.88 -12.23 5.24
N ILE A 545 2.98 -13.48 4.81
CA ILE A 545 1.97 -14.50 5.09
C ILE A 545 1.86 -14.81 6.59
N ASN A 546 2.97 -14.82 7.33
CA ASN A 546 2.95 -15.03 8.77
C ASN A 546 2.12 -13.97 9.50
N GLU A 547 2.31 -12.70 9.13
CA GLU A 547 1.49 -11.58 9.63
C GLU A 547 0.02 -11.74 9.25
N PHE A 548 -0.23 -12.08 7.99
CA PHE A 548 -1.58 -12.30 7.49
C PHE A 548 -2.33 -13.42 8.24
N LEU A 549 -1.69 -14.56 8.49
CA LEU A 549 -2.32 -15.71 9.14
C LEU A 549 -2.65 -15.45 10.62
N SER A 550 -1.91 -14.55 11.29
CA SER A 550 -2.23 -14.14 12.67
C SER A 550 -3.62 -13.50 12.79
N LEU A 551 -4.14 -12.92 11.70
CA LEU A 551 -5.51 -12.39 11.62
C LEU A 551 -6.59 -13.47 11.80
N TYR A 552 -6.34 -14.68 11.33
CA TYR A 552 -7.32 -15.77 11.32
C TYR A 552 -7.24 -16.68 12.54
N THR A 553 -6.35 -16.36 13.47
CA THR A 553 -6.25 -17.02 14.77
C THR A 553 -6.95 -16.20 15.83
N SER A 554 -7.70 -16.87 16.71
CA SER A 554 -8.38 -16.23 17.83
C SER A 554 -7.38 -15.58 18.78
N ILE A 555 -7.81 -14.51 19.46
CA ILE A 555 -6.96 -13.75 20.40
C ILE A 555 -6.33 -14.61 21.50
N ASN A 556 -6.98 -15.72 21.88
CA ASN A 556 -6.49 -16.66 22.90
C ASN A 556 -5.67 -17.83 22.31
N SER A 557 -5.32 -17.77 21.02
CA SER A 557 -4.51 -18.78 20.35
C SER A 557 -3.30 -18.13 19.70
N PHE A 558 -2.26 -18.93 19.45
CA PHE A 558 -1.09 -18.50 18.69
C PHE A 558 -1.13 -19.05 17.26
N ASN A 559 -0.59 -18.31 16.31
CA ASN A 559 -0.24 -18.80 14.99
C ASN A 559 1.26 -19.12 14.95
N GLN A 560 1.63 -20.28 14.42
CA GLN A 560 3.01 -20.62 14.11
C GLN A 560 3.11 -21.02 12.64
N LEU A 561 3.92 -20.29 11.88
CA LEU A 561 4.19 -20.61 10.48
C LEU A 561 5.50 -21.38 10.36
N ASN A 562 5.43 -22.52 9.65
CA ASN A 562 6.57 -23.28 9.18
C ASN A 562 6.53 -23.34 7.65
N VAL A 563 7.64 -23.03 6.99
CA VAL A 563 7.73 -23.02 5.53
C VAL A 563 8.86 -23.94 5.10
N THR A 564 8.55 -24.88 4.20
CA THR A 564 9.53 -25.75 3.58
C THR A 564 9.64 -25.40 2.10
N SER A 565 10.85 -25.08 1.66
CA SER A 565 11.17 -24.84 0.25
C SER A 565 11.52 -26.14 -0.46
N THR A 566 11.17 -26.28 -1.74
CA THR A 566 11.52 -27.44 -2.57
C THR A 566 13.03 -27.71 -2.66
N ASP A 567 13.86 -26.67 -2.46
CA ASP A 567 15.32 -26.78 -2.49
C ASP A 567 15.95 -27.01 -1.11
N GLY A 568 15.14 -27.31 -0.07
CA GLY A 568 15.61 -27.68 1.27
C GLY A 568 15.82 -26.54 2.25
N GLY A 569 15.21 -25.37 2.01
CA GLY A 569 15.16 -24.26 2.96
C GLY A 569 13.98 -24.41 3.93
N ASP A 570 14.25 -24.69 5.20
CA ASP A 570 13.25 -24.79 6.26
C ASP A 570 13.27 -23.53 7.13
N TYR A 571 12.18 -22.77 7.09
CA TYR A 571 12.00 -21.53 7.83
C TYR A 571 10.89 -21.68 8.85
N SER A 572 11.14 -21.22 10.08
CA SER A 572 10.16 -21.18 11.15
C SER A 572 10.09 -19.79 11.74
N TRP A 573 8.88 -19.27 11.92
CA TRP A 573 8.63 -17.99 12.56
C TRP A 573 8.23 -18.20 14.02
N GLN A 574 8.58 -17.23 14.86
CA GLN A 574 8.17 -17.24 16.26
C GLN A 574 6.64 -17.21 16.37
N PRO A 575 6.04 -17.92 17.34
CA PRO A 575 4.60 -17.92 17.55
C PRO A 575 4.08 -16.49 17.74
N ARG A 576 2.99 -16.16 17.04
CA ARG A 576 2.32 -14.87 17.14
C ARG A 576 0.93 -15.00 17.71
N MET A 577 0.58 -14.11 18.63
CA MET A 577 -0.76 -14.06 19.20
C MET A 577 -1.77 -13.72 18.11
N GLY A 578 -2.92 -14.39 18.13
CA GLY A 578 -3.99 -14.13 17.19
C GLY A 578 -4.62 -12.75 17.38
N GLN A 579 -5.15 -12.20 16.30
CA GLN A 579 -5.78 -10.87 16.29
C GLN A 579 -7.30 -10.94 16.15
N GLN A 580 -7.88 -12.12 15.92
CA GLN A 580 -9.32 -12.25 15.73
C GLN A 580 -10.04 -12.04 17.07
N PRO A 581 -10.92 -11.02 17.18
CA PRO A 581 -11.73 -10.82 18.38
C PRO A 581 -12.66 -12.02 18.60
N LEU A 582 -12.83 -12.41 19.86
CA LEU A 582 -13.85 -13.38 20.26
C LEU A 582 -15.19 -12.65 20.28
N ILE A 583 -16.03 -12.91 19.28
CA ILE A 583 -17.43 -12.44 19.24
C ILE A 583 -18.30 -13.43 20.00
#